data_AF-A0A3M1T867-F1
#
_entry.id   AF-A0A3M1T867-F1
#
_cell.length_a   1.000
_cell.length_b   1.000
_cell.length_c   1.000
_cell.angle_alpha   90.00
_cell.angle_beta   90.00
_cell.angle_gamma   90.00
#
_symmetry.space_group_name_H-M   'P 1'
#
loop_
_entity.id
_entity.type
_entity.pdbx_description
1 polymer ?
#
loop_
_entity_poly.entity_id
_entity_poly.type
_entity_poly.pdbx_seq_one_letter_code
_entity_poly.pdbx_strand_id
1 'polypeptide(L)'
;MKTINRVLFTAIVGIWILCSDLIARSQSAAQTEAFQAQVLINDGNNQEEDEPGKSTAGTIRGREGFCSIAPTTFGQAPATIWHDRPLFLWEGSVSRIEVISADTDTVVWSGEPAEGASSLQYDGAPLQPGQTYDVVITATGQLILSFTVMDAQMRDEIAAELNALEERFQGADARDLAFARAQYFAQRGLRSDALQEAFSAIEPGEDAIAIGALLTCDLQN
;
A
#
# COMPACT_ATOMS: atom_id res chain seq x y z
N MET A 1 4.51 67.71 -13.99
CA MET A 1 4.43 66.68 -12.92
C MET A 1 3.45 65.58 -13.36
N LYS A 2 3.89 64.54 -14.08
CA LYS A 2 3.09 63.33 -14.40
C LYS A 2 3.93 62.37 -15.24
N THR A 3 4.78 61.53 -14.61
CA THR A 3 5.39 60.32 -15.23
C THR A 3 6.44 59.69 -14.29
N ILE A 4 6.07 59.14 -13.13
CA ILE A 4 7.00 58.26 -12.37
C ILE A 4 6.31 56.98 -11.82
N ASN A 5 4.98 56.91 -11.77
CA ASN A 5 4.31 55.90 -10.93
C ASN A 5 3.89 54.57 -11.61
N ARG A 6 4.53 54.15 -12.72
CA ARG A 6 4.09 52.97 -13.50
C ARG A 6 5.09 51.81 -13.59
N VAL A 7 6.34 51.99 -13.17
CA VAL A 7 7.38 50.95 -13.29
C VAL A 7 7.51 50.10 -12.03
N LEU A 8 7.11 50.61 -10.85
CA LEU A 8 7.26 49.87 -9.59
C LEU A 8 6.21 48.77 -9.35
N PHE A 9 5.05 48.84 -10.02
CA PHE A 9 3.95 47.89 -9.76
C PHE A 9 4.14 46.53 -10.44
N THR A 10 4.93 46.46 -11.51
CA THR A 10 5.13 45.23 -12.28
C THR A 10 6.17 44.30 -11.67
N ALA A 11 7.14 44.83 -10.91
CA ALA A 11 8.19 44.02 -10.27
C ALA A 11 7.69 43.26 -9.02
N ILE A 12 6.70 43.79 -8.30
CA ILE A 12 6.21 43.20 -7.05
C ILE A 12 5.28 42.00 -7.31
N VAL A 13 4.51 42.02 -8.41
CA VAL A 13 3.63 40.90 -8.80
C VAL A 13 4.43 39.68 -9.28
N GLY A 14 5.56 39.89 -9.96
CA GLY A 14 6.43 38.79 -10.42
C GLY A 14 7.12 38.03 -9.28
N ILE A 15 7.44 38.70 -8.17
CA ILE A 15 8.10 38.07 -7.00
C ILE A 15 7.11 37.20 -6.21
N TRP A 16 5.83 37.55 -6.15
CA TRP A 16 4.80 36.74 -5.49
C TRP A 16 4.48 35.44 -6.24
N ILE A 17 4.53 35.45 -7.57
CA ILE A 17 4.25 34.24 -8.37
C ILE A 17 5.38 33.22 -8.20
N LEU A 18 6.65 33.66 -8.21
CA LEU A 18 7.80 32.76 -8.06
C LEU A 18 7.96 32.16 -6.65
N CYS A 19 7.43 32.80 -5.60
CA CYS A 19 7.45 32.24 -4.24
C CYS A 19 6.42 31.13 -4.03
N SER A 20 5.31 31.13 -4.78
CA SER A 20 4.21 30.18 -4.57
C SER A 20 4.57 28.78 -5.09
N ASP A 21 5.20 28.70 -6.27
CA ASP A 21 5.63 27.44 -6.88
C ASP A 21 6.79 26.75 -6.13
N LEU A 22 7.66 27.54 -5.47
CA LEU A 22 8.78 27.00 -4.69
C LEU A 22 8.30 26.34 -3.39
N ILE A 23 7.22 26.85 -2.78
CA ILE A 23 6.66 26.29 -1.54
C ILE A 23 5.92 24.98 -1.82
N ALA A 24 5.18 24.88 -2.94
CA ALA A 24 4.49 23.65 -3.31
C ALA A 24 5.44 22.46 -3.54
N ARG A 25 6.56 22.67 -4.25
CA ARG A 25 7.55 21.60 -4.49
C ARG A 25 8.24 21.12 -3.21
N SER A 26 8.47 22.01 -2.25
CA SER A 26 9.15 21.66 -0.99
C SER A 26 8.32 20.73 -0.08
N GLN A 27 7.00 20.73 -0.21
CA GLN A 27 6.13 19.86 0.58
C GLN A 27 6.14 18.41 0.07
N SER A 28 6.21 18.17 -1.24
CA SER A 28 6.18 16.81 -1.81
C SER A 28 7.36 15.93 -1.34
N ALA A 29 8.58 16.47 -1.30
CA ALA A 29 9.76 15.72 -0.89
C ALA A 29 9.75 15.44 0.63
N ALA A 30 9.40 16.44 1.44
CA ALA A 30 9.32 16.27 2.90
C ALA A 30 8.16 15.35 3.32
N GLN A 31 7.04 15.35 2.58
CA GLN A 31 5.93 14.42 2.80
C GLN A 31 6.27 12.98 2.41
N THR A 32 7.11 12.80 1.38
CA THR A 32 7.59 11.46 0.99
C THR A 32 8.48 10.86 2.09
N GLU A 33 9.43 11.63 2.65
CA GLU A 33 10.28 11.15 3.75
C GLU A 33 9.47 10.92 5.06
N ALA A 34 8.49 11.78 5.36
CA ALA A 34 7.62 11.60 6.51
C ALA A 34 6.69 10.38 6.38
N PHE A 35 6.17 10.11 5.17
CA PHE A 35 5.39 8.90 4.89
C PHE A 35 6.25 7.64 5.08
N GLN A 36 7.49 7.63 4.59
CA GLN A 36 8.44 6.54 4.81
C GLN A 36 8.67 6.27 6.31
N ALA A 37 8.81 7.31 7.13
CA ALA A 37 8.97 7.15 8.58
C ALA A 37 7.69 6.64 9.27
N GLN A 38 6.50 7.07 8.85
CA GLN A 38 5.25 6.72 9.54
C GLN A 38 4.81 5.26 9.29
N VAL A 39 5.02 4.72 8.08
CA VAL A 39 4.66 3.32 7.77
C VAL A 39 5.52 2.33 8.56
N LEU A 40 6.78 2.69 8.83
CA LEU A 40 7.73 1.85 9.58
C LEU A 40 7.47 1.80 11.10
N ILE A 41 6.73 2.75 11.68
CA ILE A 41 6.66 2.92 13.16
C ILE A 41 5.39 2.29 13.78
N ASN A 42 4.34 2.00 12.99
CA ASN A 42 3.03 1.63 13.54
C ASN A 42 2.87 0.16 14.02
N ASP A 43 3.93 -0.67 13.99
CA ASP A 43 3.88 -2.05 14.53
C ASP A 43 4.20 -2.15 16.04
N GLY A 44 4.69 -1.08 16.65
CA GLY A 44 5.45 -1.21 17.89
C GLY A 44 4.71 -1.13 19.23
N ASN A 45 3.38 -1.04 19.31
CA ASN A 45 2.73 -0.60 20.55
C ASN A 45 1.71 -1.53 21.22
N ASN A 46 1.54 -2.76 20.77
CA ASN A 46 0.75 -3.77 21.51
C ASN A 46 1.59 -5.02 21.78
N GLN A 47 2.59 -4.88 22.65
CA GLN A 47 3.31 -6.01 23.22
C GLN A 47 2.55 -6.45 24.48
N GLU A 48 1.62 -7.40 24.30
CA GLU A 48 1.10 -8.19 25.41
C GLU A 48 2.20 -9.20 25.80
N GLU A 49 2.61 -9.20 27.07
CA GLU A 49 3.69 -10.06 27.59
C GLU A 49 3.21 -11.53 27.62
N ASP A 50 3.52 -12.29 26.57
CA ASP A 50 3.23 -13.73 26.55
C ASP A 50 4.29 -14.56 27.28
N GLU A 51 3.80 -15.49 28.11
CA GLU A 51 4.58 -16.38 28.95
C GLU A 51 5.49 -17.36 28.19
N PRO A 52 6.65 -17.74 28.75
CA PRO A 52 7.59 -18.65 28.10
C PRO A 52 7.13 -20.10 28.25
N GLY A 53 6.38 -20.64 27.28
CA GLY A 53 6.18 -22.09 27.27
C GLY A 53 5.07 -22.67 26.42
N LYS A 54 5.08 -22.48 25.09
CA LYS A 54 4.48 -23.48 24.17
C LYS A 54 4.99 -23.34 22.73
N SER A 55 6.06 -24.09 22.40
CA SER A 55 6.50 -24.22 21.01
C SER A 55 5.57 -25.15 20.23
N THR A 56 4.69 -24.62 19.37
CA THR A 56 4.19 -25.35 18.19
C THR A 56 3.62 -24.39 17.14
N ALA A 57 4.48 -23.80 16.30
CA ALA A 57 4.13 -23.28 14.97
C ALA A 57 5.44 -23.05 14.19
N GLY A 58 5.54 -23.62 13.00
CA GLY A 58 6.78 -23.66 12.23
C GLY A 58 7.27 -22.28 11.82
N THR A 59 8.48 -21.93 12.25
CA THR A 59 9.26 -20.85 11.66
C THR A 59 9.62 -21.26 10.23
N ILE A 60 8.78 -20.92 9.25
CA ILE A 60 9.22 -20.87 7.87
C ILE A 60 10.12 -19.66 7.77
N ARG A 61 11.41 -19.85 8.06
CA ARG A 61 12.44 -19.02 7.44
C ARG A 61 12.14 -19.10 5.94
N GLY A 62 11.90 -17.96 5.30
CA GLY A 62 11.73 -17.91 3.85
C GLY A 62 12.78 -18.81 3.22
N ARG A 63 12.34 -19.85 2.49
CA ARG A 63 13.24 -20.59 1.62
C ARG A 63 13.91 -19.52 0.76
N GLU A 64 15.23 -19.45 0.87
CA GLU A 64 16.10 -18.41 0.37
C GLU A 64 15.57 -17.79 -0.94
N GLY A 65 15.12 -16.52 -0.88
CA GLY A 65 14.78 -15.72 -2.07
C GLY A 65 13.31 -15.45 -2.37
N PHE A 66 12.36 -15.69 -1.45
CA PHE A 66 10.95 -15.32 -1.63
C PHE A 66 10.40 -14.43 -0.49
N CYS A 67 10.11 -13.15 -0.77
CA CYS A 67 9.44 -12.20 0.14
C CYS A 67 8.06 -11.89 -0.47
N SER A 68 6.97 -12.35 0.15
CA SER A 68 5.62 -11.96 -0.28
C SER A 68 5.14 -10.75 0.51
N ILE A 69 4.73 -9.71 -0.19
CA ILE A 69 4.01 -8.58 0.40
C ILE A 69 2.51 -8.76 0.13
N ALA A 70 2.02 -9.96 0.41
CA ALA A 70 0.60 -10.27 0.36
C ALA A 70 -0.06 -9.83 1.67
N PRO A 71 -1.37 -9.55 1.67
CA PRO A 71 -2.11 -9.26 2.89
C PRO A 71 -2.09 -10.47 3.82
N THR A 72 -1.15 -10.50 4.76
CA THR A 72 -1.08 -11.53 5.78
C THR A 72 -0.35 -11.00 7.01
N THR A 73 -0.70 -11.54 8.17
CA THR A 73 0.12 -11.51 9.38
C THR A 73 0.65 -12.92 9.57
N PHE A 74 1.96 -13.09 9.72
CA PHE A 74 2.53 -14.42 9.97
C PHE A 74 2.20 -14.83 11.42
N GLY A 75 1.37 -15.85 11.58
CA GLY A 75 1.05 -16.44 12.89
C GLY A 75 -0.04 -15.71 13.72
N GLN A 76 -0.78 -14.76 13.12
CA GLN A 76 -1.93 -14.09 13.75
C GLN A 76 -3.20 -14.27 12.91
N ALA A 77 -4.31 -13.64 13.34
CA ALA A 77 -5.58 -13.63 12.62
C ALA A 77 -5.40 -13.10 11.18
N PRO A 78 -6.21 -13.55 10.20
CA PRO A 78 -6.10 -13.12 8.81
C PRO A 78 -6.05 -11.59 8.69
N ALA A 79 -5.17 -11.08 7.82
CA ALA A 79 -5.10 -9.65 7.57
C ALA A 79 -6.45 -9.18 7.00
N THR A 80 -6.97 -8.07 7.50
CA THR A 80 -8.16 -7.44 6.92
C THR A 80 -7.74 -6.43 5.87
N ILE A 81 -8.33 -6.50 4.67
CA ILE A 81 -8.07 -5.55 3.57
C ILE A 81 -9.33 -4.81 3.15
N TRP A 82 -9.16 -3.59 2.67
CA TRP A 82 -10.26 -2.77 2.15
C TRP A 82 -10.53 -2.99 0.65
N HIS A 83 -9.51 -3.28 -0.16
CA HIS A 83 -9.68 -3.54 -1.60
C HIS A 83 -10.31 -4.92 -1.87
N ASP A 84 -11.24 -4.98 -2.82
CA ASP A 84 -11.84 -6.24 -3.32
C ASP A 84 -11.13 -6.81 -4.56
N ARG A 85 -10.06 -6.15 -4.98
CA ARG A 85 -9.13 -6.57 -6.04
C ARG A 85 -7.71 -6.34 -5.54
N PRO A 86 -7.18 -7.25 -4.71
CA PRO A 86 -5.87 -7.06 -4.11
C PRO A 86 -4.75 -7.07 -5.15
N LEU A 87 -3.70 -6.30 -4.89
CA LEU A 87 -2.42 -6.39 -5.58
C LEU A 87 -1.52 -7.38 -4.84
N PHE A 88 -0.98 -8.37 -5.57
CA PHE A 88 0.04 -9.27 -5.05
C PHE A 88 1.42 -8.77 -5.45
N LEU A 89 2.33 -8.68 -4.50
CA LEU A 89 3.72 -8.26 -4.71
C LEU A 89 4.67 -9.31 -4.13
N TRP A 90 5.77 -9.57 -4.83
CA TRP A 90 6.77 -10.53 -4.39
C TRP A 90 8.19 -10.21 -4.88
N GLU A 91 9.16 -10.75 -4.17
CA GLU A 91 10.53 -10.95 -4.66
C GLU A 91 10.76 -12.43 -4.99
N GLY A 92 11.53 -12.71 -6.04
CA GLY A 92 11.83 -14.07 -6.50
C GLY A 92 10.94 -14.55 -7.64
N SER A 93 10.99 -15.85 -7.93
CA SER A 93 10.24 -16.45 -9.04
C SER A 93 8.93 -17.04 -8.57
N VAL A 94 7.82 -16.51 -9.08
CA VAL A 94 6.46 -17.04 -8.90
C VAL A 94 5.95 -17.55 -10.24
N SER A 95 5.45 -18.77 -10.27
CA SER A 95 4.82 -19.35 -11.47
C SER A 95 3.30 -19.19 -11.47
N ARG A 96 2.68 -19.12 -10.29
CA ARG A 96 1.22 -19.05 -10.16
C ARG A 96 0.79 -18.46 -8.82
N ILE A 97 -0.31 -17.72 -8.86
CA ILE A 97 -1.06 -17.27 -7.68
C ILE A 97 -2.52 -17.71 -7.85
N GLU A 98 -3.08 -18.34 -6.83
CA GLU A 98 -4.50 -18.72 -6.78
C GLU A 98 -5.16 -18.07 -5.56
N VAL A 99 -6.39 -17.60 -5.74
CA VAL A 99 -7.26 -17.12 -4.64
C VAL A 99 -8.38 -18.12 -4.47
N ILE A 100 -8.54 -18.63 -3.26
CA ILE A 100 -9.47 -19.70 -2.88
C ILE A 100 -10.43 -19.15 -1.84
N SER A 101 -11.73 -19.37 -2.03
CA SER A 101 -12.73 -19.03 -1.02
C SER A 101 -12.60 -19.98 0.18
N ALA A 102 -12.33 -19.45 1.37
CA ALA A 102 -12.18 -20.28 2.58
C ALA A 102 -13.48 -21.00 2.97
N ASP A 103 -14.65 -20.44 2.60
CA ASP A 103 -15.96 -21.02 2.91
C ASP A 103 -16.28 -22.24 2.03
N THR A 104 -15.81 -22.25 0.78
CA THR A 104 -16.22 -23.25 -0.22
C THR A 104 -15.08 -24.13 -0.70
N ASP A 105 -13.84 -23.80 -0.36
CA ASP A 105 -12.62 -24.44 -0.88
C ASP A 105 -12.57 -24.45 -2.42
N THR A 106 -13.08 -23.38 -3.04
CA THR A 106 -13.09 -23.23 -4.50
C THR A 106 -12.13 -22.14 -4.95
N VAL A 107 -11.37 -22.44 -6.00
CA VAL A 107 -10.53 -21.45 -6.68
C VAL A 107 -11.45 -20.42 -7.36
N VAL A 108 -11.47 -19.20 -6.83
CA VAL A 108 -12.25 -18.09 -7.40
C VAL A 108 -11.46 -17.31 -8.46
N TRP A 109 -10.13 -17.45 -8.45
CA TRP A 109 -9.24 -16.83 -9.42
C TRP A 109 -7.88 -17.53 -9.45
N SER A 110 -7.26 -17.56 -10.63
CA SER A 110 -5.90 -18.08 -10.84
C SER A 110 -5.20 -17.16 -11.83
N GLY A 111 -3.97 -16.77 -11.50
CA GLY A 111 -3.15 -15.90 -12.32
C GLY A 111 -1.73 -16.43 -12.44
N GLU A 112 -1.16 -16.27 -13.64
CA GLU A 112 0.21 -16.66 -13.96
C GLU A 112 1.01 -15.39 -14.31
N PRO A 113 1.92 -14.93 -13.43
CA PRO A 113 2.75 -13.77 -13.71
C PRO A 113 3.62 -13.95 -14.96
N ALA A 114 3.90 -12.86 -15.67
CA ALA A 114 4.92 -12.85 -16.70
C ALA A 114 6.32 -13.15 -16.12
N GLU A 115 7.22 -13.69 -16.94
CA GLU A 115 8.60 -13.94 -16.52
C GLU A 115 9.27 -12.64 -16.05
N GLY A 116 9.89 -12.67 -14.87
CA GLY A 116 10.53 -11.51 -14.25
C GLY A 116 9.57 -10.50 -13.60
N ALA A 117 8.26 -10.74 -13.63
CA ALA A 117 7.31 -9.91 -12.88
C ALA A 117 7.53 -10.07 -11.37
N SER A 118 7.28 -8.97 -10.64
CA SER A 118 7.28 -8.89 -9.18
C SER A 118 5.92 -8.46 -8.61
N SER A 119 4.92 -8.34 -9.48
CA SER A 119 3.56 -7.95 -9.12
C SER A 119 2.52 -8.61 -10.03
N LEU A 120 1.34 -8.85 -9.47
CA LEU A 120 0.18 -9.34 -10.20
C LEU A 120 -1.09 -8.78 -9.56
N GLN A 121 -1.84 -8.02 -10.34
CA GLN A 121 -3.12 -7.48 -9.94
C GLN A 121 -4.20 -8.58 -10.06
N TYR A 122 -5.01 -8.75 -9.02
CA TYR A 122 -6.23 -9.56 -9.13
C TYR A 122 -7.20 -8.90 -10.13
N ASP A 123 -7.54 -9.61 -11.21
CA ASP A 123 -8.41 -9.13 -12.28
C ASP A 123 -9.74 -9.91 -12.41
N GLY A 124 -10.03 -10.79 -11.45
CA GLY A 124 -11.28 -11.55 -11.35
C GLY A 124 -12.51 -10.71 -10.98
N ALA A 125 -13.58 -11.41 -10.58
CA ALA A 125 -14.77 -10.76 -10.04
C ALA A 125 -14.47 -10.15 -8.65
N PRO A 126 -15.06 -9.00 -8.27
CA PRO A 126 -14.83 -8.40 -6.97
C PRO A 126 -15.04 -9.41 -5.83
N LEU A 127 -14.04 -9.51 -4.96
CA LEU A 127 -14.14 -10.31 -3.75
C LEU A 127 -15.23 -9.74 -2.82
N GLN A 128 -15.88 -10.62 -2.07
CA GLN A 128 -17.08 -10.23 -1.34
C GLN A 128 -16.73 -9.68 0.06
N PRO A 129 -17.36 -8.57 0.48
CA PRO A 129 -17.17 -8.03 1.83
C PRO A 129 -17.46 -9.05 2.92
N GLY A 130 -16.62 -9.08 3.95
CA GLY A 130 -16.70 -10.01 5.08
C GLY A 130 -16.26 -11.45 4.79
N GLN A 131 -15.87 -11.78 3.55
CA GLN A 131 -15.39 -13.12 3.22
C GLN A 131 -13.89 -13.26 3.44
N THR A 132 -13.49 -14.47 3.85
CA THR A 132 -12.09 -14.88 3.98
C THR A 132 -11.65 -15.68 2.77
N TYR A 133 -10.42 -15.43 2.33
CA TYR A 133 -9.80 -16.09 1.20
C TYR A 133 -8.41 -16.58 1.57
N ASP A 134 -8.04 -17.73 1.00
CA ASP A 134 -6.68 -18.22 1.01
C ASP A 134 -5.99 -17.84 -0.31
N VAL A 135 -4.74 -17.40 -0.21
CA VAL A 135 -3.85 -17.15 -1.34
C VAL A 135 -2.82 -18.24 -1.36
N VAL A 136 -2.79 -18.97 -2.46
CA VAL A 136 -1.79 -19.98 -2.73
C VAL A 136 -0.79 -19.44 -3.73
N ILE A 137 0.46 -19.27 -3.31
CA ILE A 137 1.56 -18.81 -4.17
C ILE A 137 2.48 -20.00 -4.47
N THR A 138 2.65 -20.28 -5.76
CA THR A 138 3.55 -21.33 -6.26
C THR A 138 4.87 -20.70 -6.73
N ALA A 139 5.97 -21.09 -6.07
CA ALA A 139 7.34 -20.64 -6.32
C ALA A 139 8.29 -21.87 -6.27
N THR A 140 9.45 -21.76 -5.60
CA THR A 140 10.32 -22.93 -5.28
C THR A 140 9.69 -23.89 -4.24
N GLY A 141 8.51 -23.52 -3.74
CA GLY A 141 7.61 -24.30 -2.90
C GLY A 141 6.20 -23.72 -3.00
N GLN A 142 5.34 -24.04 -2.04
CA GLN A 142 4.00 -23.48 -1.94
C GLN A 142 3.91 -22.66 -0.65
N LEU A 143 3.45 -21.42 -0.77
CA LEU A 143 3.10 -20.58 0.37
C LEU A 143 1.57 -20.42 0.39
N ILE A 144 0.97 -20.55 1.57
CA ILE A 144 -0.46 -20.35 1.78
C ILE A 144 -0.62 -19.25 2.83
N LEU A 145 -1.38 -18.23 2.50
CA LEU A 145 -1.68 -17.07 3.33
C LEU A 145 -3.19 -16.84 3.34
N SER A 146 -3.73 -16.20 4.37
CA SER A 146 -5.17 -15.92 4.46
C SER A 146 -5.42 -14.45 4.73
N PHE A 147 -6.45 -13.90 4.08
CA PHE A 147 -6.93 -12.54 4.33
C PHE A 147 -8.46 -12.49 4.32
N THR A 148 -9.02 -11.48 4.99
CA THR A 148 -10.45 -11.20 5.00
C THR A 148 -10.70 -9.87 4.31
N VAL A 149 -11.64 -9.85 3.36
CA VAL A 149 -12.13 -8.58 2.82
C VAL A 149 -13.00 -7.94 3.89
N MET A 150 -12.73 -6.68 4.19
CA MET A 150 -13.46 -5.89 5.17
C MET A 150 -14.97 -5.92 4.93
N ASP A 151 -15.75 -5.89 6.00
CA ASP A 151 -17.21 -5.87 5.91
C ASP A 151 -17.73 -4.60 5.20
N ALA A 152 -18.94 -4.69 4.65
CA ALA A 152 -19.50 -3.62 3.84
C ALA A 152 -19.68 -2.30 4.61
N GLN A 153 -20.05 -2.36 5.89
CA GLN A 153 -20.29 -1.16 6.67
C GLN A 153 -18.97 -0.41 6.92
N MET A 154 -17.93 -1.11 7.37
CA MET A 154 -16.62 -0.52 7.60
C MET A 154 -15.97 -0.04 6.29
N ARG A 155 -16.20 -0.75 5.18
CA ARG A 155 -15.77 -0.29 3.85
C ARG A 155 -16.43 1.03 3.46
N ASP A 156 -17.73 1.16 3.69
CA ASP A 156 -18.50 2.38 3.39
C ASP A 156 -18.04 3.56 4.26
N GLU A 157 -17.74 3.32 5.55
CA GLU A 157 -17.17 4.32 6.44
C GLU A 157 -15.82 4.84 5.92
N ILE A 158 -14.89 3.93 5.57
CA ILE A 158 -13.62 4.32 4.97
C ILE A 158 -13.81 5.02 3.63
N ALA A 159 -14.75 4.58 2.79
CA ALA A 159 -15.02 5.22 1.51
C ALA A 159 -15.50 6.67 1.68
N ALA A 160 -16.36 6.94 2.67
CA ALA A 160 -16.80 8.30 2.99
C ALA A 160 -15.62 9.20 3.43
N GLU A 161 -14.70 8.65 4.23
CA GLU A 161 -13.50 9.38 4.65
C GLU A 161 -12.51 9.63 3.51
N LEU A 162 -12.32 8.65 2.62
CA LEU A 162 -11.49 8.80 1.43
C LEU A 162 -12.07 9.84 0.47
N ASN A 163 -13.40 9.90 0.31
CA ASN A 163 -14.04 10.96 -0.48
C ASN A 163 -13.76 12.35 0.11
N ALA A 164 -13.87 12.50 1.45
CA ALA A 164 -13.55 13.76 2.12
C ALA A 164 -12.04 14.11 2.01
N LEU A 165 -11.17 13.12 1.99
CA LEU A 165 -9.74 13.30 1.71
C LEU A 165 -9.54 13.79 0.26
N GLU A 166 -10.15 13.13 -0.72
CA GLU A 166 -10.07 13.49 -2.14
C GLU A 166 -10.55 14.92 -2.41
N GLU A 167 -11.62 15.37 -1.74
CA GLU A 167 -12.10 16.75 -1.83
C GLU A 167 -11.03 17.78 -1.43
N ARG A 168 -10.17 17.46 -0.44
CA ARG A 168 -9.07 18.33 0.00
C ARG A 168 -7.91 18.37 -1.00
N PHE A 169 -7.83 17.40 -1.89
CA PHE A 169 -6.81 17.26 -2.93
C PHE A 169 -7.37 17.61 -4.32
N GLN A 170 -8.54 18.27 -4.41
CA GLN A 170 -9.07 18.72 -5.69
C GLN A 170 -8.08 19.62 -6.44
N GLY A 171 -7.71 19.20 -7.65
CA GLY A 171 -6.74 19.89 -8.50
C GLY A 171 -5.27 19.57 -8.20
N ALA A 172 -4.99 18.68 -7.24
CA ALA A 172 -3.65 18.11 -7.03
C ALA A 172 -3.30 17.10 -8.13
N ASP A 173 -2.03 16.72 -8.19
CA ASP A 173 -1.56 15.65 -9.07
C ASP A 173 -2.07 14.28 -8.60
N ALA A 174 -2.28 13.35 -9.54
CA ALA A 174 -2.76 12.00 -9.24
C ALA A 174 -1.79 11.25 -8.30
N ARG A 175 -0.48 11.50 -8.42
CA ARG A 175 0.55 10.95 -7.55
C ARG A 175 0.37 11.44 -6.11
N ASP A 176 0.15 12.74 -5.91
CA ASP A 176 -0.02 13.32 -4.57
C ASP A 176 -1.26 12.75 -3.87
N LEU A 177 -2.36 12.58 -4.62
CA LEU A 177 -3.58 11.96 -4.09
C LEU A 177 -3.35 10.49 -3.71
N ALA A 178 -2.67 9.71 -4.56
CA ALA A 178 -2.39 8.31 -4.29
C ALA A 178 -1.48 8.14 -3.05
N PHE A 179 -0.47 9.01 -2.86
CA PHE A 179 0.33 9.03 -1.62
C PHE A 179 -0.51 9.41 -0.38
N ALA A 180 -1.44 10.36 -0.51
CA ALA A 180 -2.34 10.72 0.59
C ALA A 180 -3.26 9.54 0.98
N ARG A 181 -3.81 8.81 -0.01
CA ARG A 181 -4.60 7.60 0.21
C ARG A 181 -3.75 6.49 0.86
N ALA A 182 -2.52 6.28 0.38
CA ALA A 182 -1.59 5.33 0.98
C ALA A 182 -1.32 5.64 2.46
N GLN A 183 -1.08 6.91 2.79
CA GLN A 183 -0.89 7.36 4.16
C GLN A 183 -2.12 7.13 5.04
N TYR A 184 -3.31 7.41 4.51
CA TYR A 184 -4.56 7.15 5.20
C TYR A 184 -4.71 5.66 5.56
N PHE A 185 -4.51 4.75 4.61
CA PHE A 185 -4.58 3.32 4.86
C PHE A 185 -3.50 2.84 5.85
N ALA A 186 -2.27 3.35 5.75
CA ALA A 186 -1.20 3.00 6.68
C ALA A 186 -1.52 3.39 8.13
N GLN A 187 -2.09 4.57 8.35
CA GLN A 187 -2.53 5.03 9.68
C GLN A 187 -3.65 4.16 10.25
N ARG A 188 -4.46 3.54 9.39
CA ARG A 188 -5.52 2.58 9.75
C ARG A 188 -5.02 1.15 9.95
N GLY A 189 -3.72 0.89 9.79
CA GLY A 189 -3.15 -0.46 9.85
C GLY A 189 -3.47 -1.32 8.61
N LEU A 190 -4.02 -0.71 7.55
CA LEU A 190 -4.43 -1.38 6.31
C LEU A 190 -3.25 -1.42 5.33
N ARG A 191 -2.22 -2.20 5.69
CA ARG A 191 -0.91 -2.18 5.01
C ARG A 191 -0.97 -2.59 3.55
N SER A 192 -1.74 -3.63 3.24
CA SER A 192 -1.89 -4.09 1.85
C SER A 192 -2.52 -3.02 0.99
N ASP A 193 -3.55 -2.34 1.50
CA ASP A 193 -4.22 -1.25 0.81
C ASP A 193 -3.30 -0.05 0.65
N ALA A 194 -2.55 0.31 1.70
CA ALA A 194 -1.57 1.38 1.66
C ALA A 194 -0.51 1.15 0.58
N LEU A 195 -0.01 -0.08 0.48
CA LEU A 195 0.99 -0.45 -0.52
C LEU A 195 0.41 -0.45 -1.93
N GLN A 196 -0.82 -0.94 -2.11
CA GLN A 196 -1.51 -0.90 -3.39
C GLN A 196 -1.70 0.54 -3.90
N GLU A 197 -2.11 1.47 -3.03
CA GLU A 197 -2.21 2.89 -3.36
C GLU A 197 -0.85 3.49 -3.72
N ALA A 198 0.18 3.24 -2.91
CA ALA A 198 1.53 3.74 -3.17
C ALA A 198 2.06 3.22 -4.50
N PHE A 199 1.83 1.94 -4.83
CA PHE A 199 2.28 1.32 -6.07
C PHE A 199 1.55 1.90 -7.29
N SER A 200 0.28 2.27 -7.15
CA SER A 200 -0.50 2.93 -8.22
C SER A 200 0.01 4.33 -8.57
N ALA A 201 0.75 4.98 -7.64
CA ALA A 201 1.31 6.31 -7.80
C ALA A 201 2.66 6.31 -8.56
N ILE A 202 3.29 5.15 -8.73
CA ILE A 202 4.62 5.01 -9.33
C ILE A 202 4.49 4.90 -10.84
N GLU A 203 5.24 5.73 -11.58
CA GLU A 203 5.25 5.63 -13.03
C GLU A 203 5.95 4.32 -13.47
N PRO A 204 5.45 3.64 -14.53
CA PRO A 204 6.12 2.47 -15.09
C PRO A 204 7.55 2.80 -15.51
N GLY A 205 8.54 2.28 -14.79
CA GLY A 205 9.97 2.50 -15.06
C GLY A 205 10.71 3.34 -14.02
N GLU A 206 10.01 3.96 -13.05
CA GLU A 206 10.62 4.28 -11.76
C GLU A 206 10.73 2.97 -10.96
N ASP A 207 11.86 2.75 -10.27
CA ASP A 207 12.13 1.50 -9.53
C ASP A 207 11.07 1.29 -8.44
N ALA A 208 9.96 0.64 -8.79
CA ALA A 208 8.88 0.28 -7.89
C ALA A 208 9.37 -0.63 -6.74
N ILE A 209 10.51 -1.29 -6.97
CA ILE A 209 11.25 -2.10 -5.99
C ILE A 209 11.87 -1.22 -4.89
N ALA A 210 12.30 0.02 -5.15
CA ALA A 210 12.88 0.89 -4.13
C ALA A 210 11.84 1.36 -3.10
N ILE A 211 10.59 1.58 -3.52
CA ILE A 211 9.49 1.96 -2.62
C ILE A 211 8.91 0.72 -1.92
N GLY A 212 8.84 -0.44 -2.60
CA GLY A 212 8.51 -1.70 -1.95
C GLY A 212 9.55 -2.13 -0.91
N ALA A 213 10.84 -1.99 -1.20
CA ALA A 213 11.94 -2.35 -0.31
C ALA A 213 11.98 -1.50 0.97
N LEU A 214 11.53 -0.25 0.91
CA LEU A 214 11.42 0.62 2.09
C LEU A 214 10.29 0.23 3.04
N LEU A 215 9.36 -0.63 2.61
CA LEU A 215 8.19 -0.96 3.40
C LEU A 215 8.22 -2.36 4.01
N THR A 216 8.88 -3.37 3.41
CA THR A 216 8.37 -4.74 3.62
C THR A 216 9.34 -5.92 3.79
N CYS A 217 10.66 -5.77 3.81
CA CYS A 217 11.52 -6.95 4.12
C CYS A 217 12.58 -6.74 5.23
N ASP A 218 12.70 -5.56 5.84
CA ASP A 218 13.66 -5.30 6.95
C ASP A 218 13.03 -5.41 8.37
N LEU A 219 11.72 -5.66 8.47
CA LEU A 219 10.99 -5.73 9.75
C LEU A 219 10.90 -7.14 10.35
N GLN A 220 11.78 -8.07 9.97
CA GLN A 220 11.80 -9.45 10.50
C GLN A 220 13.07 -9.81 11.30
N ASN A 221 13.86 -8.83 11.74
CA ASN A 221 14.96 -9.04 12.69
C ASN A 221 14.65 -8.50 14.08
#